data_AF-A0A9N9K5D3-F1
#
_entry.id   AF-A0A9N9K5D3-F1
#
_cell.length_a   1.000
_cell.length_b   1.000
_cell.length_c   1.000
_cell.angle_alpha   90.00
_cell.angle_beta   90.00
_cell.angle_gamma   90.00
#
_symmetry.space_group_name_H-M   'P 1'
#
loop_
_entity.id
_entity.type
_entity.pdbx_description
1 polymer ?
#
loop_
_entity_poly.entity_id
_entity_poly.type
_entity_poly.pdbx_seq_one_letter_code
_entity_poly.pdbx_strand_id
1 'polypeptide(L)'
;MPKGWALLENTKFDKKGSRKKIKTKVIDYLKQFFLNGNLNPKDKLTAKEMYEELLELVHFGEIDEDHVPKVTIIQNWIGQYSREFNQQGIVITLETFKATGPSSIGKD
;
A
#
# COMPACT_ATOMS: atom_id res chain seq x y z
N MET A 1 5.25 -21.59 -7.59
CA MET A 1 4.34 -20.43 -7.46
C MET A 1 4.72 -19.67 -6.18
N PRO A 2 5.19 -18.41 -6.23
CA PRO A 2 5.72 -17.78 -5.04
C PRO A 2 4.60 -17.23 -4.16
N LYS A 3 4.58 -17.71 -2.92
CA LYS A 3 3.66 -17.39 -1.82
C LYS A 3 3.99 -16.03 -1.16
N GLY A 4 4.37 -15.04 -1.97
CA GLY A 4 5.00 -13.79 -1.51
C GLY A 4 4.09 -12.56 -1.39
N TRP A 5 2.77 -12.71 -1.52
CA TRP A 5 1.87 -11.55 -1.63
C TRP A 5 0.70 -11.54 -0.63
N ALA A 6 0.39 -12.65 0.02
CA ALA A 6 -0.87 -12.80 0.76
C ALA A 6 -0.77 -12.65 2.29
N LEU A 7 0.40 -12.33 2.85
CA LEU A 7 0.67 -12.43 4.30
C LEU A 7 1.17 -11.13 4.95
N LEU A 8 0.84 -9.96 4.40
CA LEU A 8 1.17 -8.69 5.05
C LEU A 8 -0.05 -7.78 5.28
N GLU A 9 -1.23 -8.38 5.44
CA GLU A 9 -2.43 -7.58 5.69
C GLU A 9 -2.63 -7.17 7.16
N ASN A 10 -1.95 -7.79 8.14
CA ASN A 10 -2.42 -7.69 9.52
C ASN A 10 -1.42 -7.39 10.64
N THR A 11 -0.11 -7.18 10.38
CA THR A 11 0.88 -7.27 11.48
C THR A 11 1.52 -5.97 11.97
N LYS A 12 1.39 -4.82 11.28
CA LYS A 12 2.05 -3.57 11.73
C LYS A 12 1.16 -2.35 11.94
N PHE A 13 -0.04 -2.29 11.34
CA PHE A 13 -0.99 -1.19 11.60
C PHE A 13 -1.76 -1.35 12.92
N ASP A 14 -1.70 -2.51 13.58
CA ASP A 14 -2.45 -2.78 14.82
C ASP A 14 -1.76 -2.29 16.12
N LYS A 15 -0.51 -1.80 16.05
CA LYS A 15 0.29 -1.50 17.25
C LYS A 15 0.44 0.00 17.54
N LYS A 16 -0.66 0.70 17.83
CA LYS A 16 -0.61 1.86 18.76
C LYS A 16 -2.00 2.33 19.23
N GLY A 17 -2.36 1.94 20.45
CA GLY A 17 -3.26 2.63 21.39
C GLY A 17 -4.56 3.22 20.84
N SER A 18 -5.69 2.59 21.17
CA SER A 18 -7.04 3.17 21.32
C SER A 18 -7.45 4.31 20.36
N ARG A 19 -7.03 4.26 19.09
CA ARG A 19 -7.59 5.05 18.00
C ARG A 19 -8.60 4.17 17.27
N LYS A 20 -9.78 4.71 16.97
CA LYS A 20 -10.86 4.06 16.20
C LYS A 20 -10.19 3.36 15.00
N LYS A 21 -10.18 2.02 14.98
CA LYS A 21 -9.47 1.27 13.94
C LYS A 21 -10.16 1.58 12.61
N ILE A 22 -9.40 2.05 11.63
CA ILE A 22 -9.90 2.09 10.25
C ILE A 22 -10.27 0.65 9.91
N LYS A 23 -11.49 0.43 9.41
CA LYS A 23 -11.94 -0.92 9.07
C LYS A 23 -10.98 -1.54 8.06
N THR A 24 -10.67 -2.83 8.26
CA THR A 24 -9.77 -3.59 7.38
C THR A 24 -10.18 -3.46 5.90
N LYS A 25 -11.48 -3.47 5.60
CA LYS A 25 -12.01 -3.29 4.23
C LYS A 25 -11.59 -1.95 3.60
N VAL A 26 -11.61 -0.86 4.37
CA VAL A 26 -11.18 0.47 3.89
C VAL A 26 -9.67 0.51 3.65
N ILE A 27 -8.89 -0.14 4.52
CA ILE A 27 -7.43 -0.26 4.33
C ILE A 27 -7.13 -1.04 3.04
N ASP A 28 -7.89 -2.08 2.71
CA ASP A 28 -7.69 -2.86 1.49
C ASP A 28 -7.90 -2.00 0.23
N TYR A 29 -8.97 -1.22 0.16
CA TYR A 29 -9.18 -0.28 -0.95
C TYR A 29 -8.06 0.75 -1.09
N LEU A 30 -7.59 1.33 0.02
CA LEU A 30 -6.46 2.26 0.00
C LEU A 30 -5.18 1.61 -0.57
N LYS A 31 -4.93 0.32 -0.28
CA LYS A 31 -3.83 -0.42 -0.89
C LYS A 31 -4.04 -0.61 -2.39
N GLN A 32 -5.23 -1.01 -2.82
CA GLN A 32 -5.53 -1.22 -4.24
C GLN A 32 -5.31 0.07 -5.05
N PHE A 33 -5.83 1.20 -4.57
CA PHE A 33 -5.62 2.50 -5.21
C PHE A 33 -4.14 2.88 -5.29
N PHE A 34 -3.38 2.69 -4.19
CA PHE A 34 -1.95 2.99 -4.17
C PHE A 34 -1.17 2.11 -5.16
N LEU A 35 -1.47 0.81 -5.21
CA LEU A 35 -0.79 -0.15 -6.08
C LEU A 35 -1.09 0.11 -7.55
N ASN A 36 -2.34 0.42 -7.92
CA ASN A 36 -2.71 0.79 -9.29
C ASN A 36 -1.91 2.02 -9.76
N GLY A 37 -1.81 3.04 -8.91
CA GLY A 37 -0.99 4.23 -9.20
C GLY A 37 0.50 3.97 -9.33
N ASN A 38 1.01 2.91 -8.70
CA ASN A 38 2.41 2.48 -8.85
C ASN A 38 2.62 1.65 -10.12
N LEU A 39 1.61 0.91 -10.60
CA LEU A 39 1.64 0.18 -11.86
C LEU A 39 1.53 1.11 -13.08
N ASN A 40 0.67 2.13 -12.98
CA ASN A 40 0.48 3.13 -14.02
C ASN A 40 0.40 4.53 -13.39
N PRO A 41 1.36 5.42 -13.67
CA PRO A 41 1.37 6.78 -13.12
C PRO A 41 0.11 7.60 -13.44
N LYS A 42 -0.62 7.25 -14.51
CA LYS A 42 -1.89 7.91 -14.86
C LYS A 42 -3.03 7.56 -13.90
N ASP A 43 -2.96 6.40 -13.26
CA ASP A 43 -3.93 5.93 -12.27
C ASP A 43 -3.51 6.32 -10.84
N LYS A 44 -2.48 7.15 -10.69
CA LYS A 44 -1.98 7.58 -9.39
C LYS A 44 -2.92 8.59 -8.76
N LEU A 45 -3.67 8.12 -7.77
CA LEU A 45 -4.57 8.95 -6.99
C LEU A 45 -3.84 9.75 -5.90
N THR A 46 -4.21 11.01 -5.77
CA THR A 46 -3.93 11.84 -4.60
C THR A 46 -4.79 11.41 -3.40
N ALA A 47 -4.46 11.90 -2.20
CA ALA A 47 -5.27 11.62 -1.01
C ALA A 47 -6.71 12.13 -1.13
N LYS A 48 -6.96 13.19 -1.90
CA LYS A 48 -8.31 13.72 -2.16
C LYS A 48 -9.07 12.80 -3.11
N GLU A 49 -8.43 12.36 -4.19
CA GLU A 49 -9.07 11.44 -5.16
C GLU A 49 -9.36 10.07 -4.51
N MET A 50 -8.44 9.54 -3.68
CA MET A 50 -8.74 8.32 -2.92
C MET A 50 -9.93 8.48 -1.96
N TYR A 51 -10.13 9.68 -1.40
CA TYR A 51 -11.31 9.96 -0.58
C TYR A 51 -12.59 9.99 -1.42
N GLU A 52 -12.54 10.59 -2.61
CA GLU A 52 -13.66 10.62 -3.56
C GLU A 52 -14.04 9.20 -4.01
N GLU A 53 -13.07 8.35 -4.33
CA GLU A 53 -13.32 6.93 -4.64
C GLU A 53 -13.93 6.15 -3.46
N LEU A 54 -13.53 6.46 -2.22
CA LEU A 54 -14.16 5.88 -1.04
C LEU A 54 -15.62 6.32 -0.87
N LEU A 55 -15.96 7.55 -1.26
CA LEU A 55 -17.36 8.01 -1.26
C LEU A 55 -18.19 7.30 -2.33
N GLU A 56 -17.62 7.02 -3.50
CA GLU A 56 -18.30 6.17 -4.49
C GLU A 56 -18.56 4.77 -3.93
N LEU A 57 -17.62 4.18 -3.18
CA LEU A 57 -17.84 2.89 -2.51
C LEU A 57 -18.93 2.96 -1.42
N VAL A 58 -19.09 4.11 -0.73
CA VAL A 58 -20.24 4.33 0.17
C VAL A 58 -21.54 4.39 -0.63
N HIS A 59 -21.56 5.10 -1.75
CA HIS A 59 -22.72 5.21 -2.62
C HIS A 59 -23.16 3.83 -3.15
N PHE A 60 -22.22 2.95 -3.48
CA PHE A 60 -22.50 1.55 -3.85
C PHE A 60 -22.86 0.64 -2.66
N GLY A 61 -22.80 1.13 -1.42
CA GLY A 61 -23.07 0.34 -0.22
C GLY A 61 -21.98 -0.67 0.13
N GLU A 62 -20.80 -0.57 -0.49
CA GLU A 62 -19.66 -1.46 -0.25
C GLU A 62 -19.00 -1.18 1.09
N ILE A 63 -18.97 0.08 1.50
CA ILE A 63 -18.52 0.51 2.83
C ILE A 63 -19.54 1.48 3.41
N ASP A 64 -19.47 1.65 4.72
CA ASP A 64 -20.35 2.55 5.45
C ASP A 64 -19.64 3.89 5.70
N GLU A 65 -20.40 4.99 5.60
CA GLU A 65 -19.87 6.36 5.63
C GLU A 65 -19.06 6.66 6.90
N ASP A 66 -19.47 6.13 8.06
CA ASP A 66 -18.76 6.30 9.34
C ASP A 66 -17.35 5.69 9.34
N HIS A 67 -17.06 4.84 8.36
CA HIS A 67 -15.77 4.19 8.20
C HIS A 67 -14.84 4.92 7.22
N VAL A 68 -15.32 5.96 6.52
CA VAL A 68 -14.50 6.73 5.60
C VAL A 68 -13.54 7.62 6.39
N PRO A 69 -12.20 7.41 6.28
CA PRO A 69 -11.23 8.25 6.94
C PRO A 69 -11.18 9.64 6.29
N LYS A 70 -10.86 10.64 7.10
CA LYS A 70 -10.58 12.00 6.60
C LYS A 70 -9.38 11.98 5.65
N VAL A 71 -9.37 12.88 4.67
CA VAL A 71 -8.26 13.07 3.71
C VAL A 71 -6.88 13.17 4.41
N THR A 72 -6.79 13.85 5.55
CA THR A 72 -5.53 13.97 6.32
C THR A 72 -5.01 12.63 6.85
N ILE A 73 -5.91 11.72 7.21
CA ILE A 73 -5.57 10.36 7.65
C ILE A 73 -5.10 9.54 6.45
N ILE A 74 -5.77 9.67 5.31
CA ILE A 74 -5.37 9.01 4.04
C ILE A 74 -3.97 9.48 3.63
N GLN A 75 -3.71 10.79 3.67
CA GLN A 75 -2.39 11.35 3.35
C GLN A 75 -1.29 10.81 4.26
N ASN A 76 -1.52 10.76 5.58
CA ASN A 76 -0.58 10.18 6.53
C ASN A 76 -0.38 8.68 6.29
N TRP A 77 -1.45 7.96 5.94
CA TRP A 77 -1.39 6.54 5.61
C TRP A 77 -0.57 6.29 4.35
N ILE A 78 -0.78 7.04 3.26
CA ILE A 78 0.03 6.96 2.03
C ILE A 78 1.51 7.20 2.34
N GLY A 79 1.81 8.23 3.14
CA GLY A 79 3.18 8.55 3.52
C GLY A 79 3.87 7.44 4.31
N GLN A 80 3.15 6.79 5.24
CA GLN A 80 3.68 5.65 5.98
C GLN A 80 3.83 4.42 5.08
N TYR A 81 2.78 4.08 4.32
CA TYR A 81 2.74 2.91 3.46
C TYR A 81 3.81 2.97 2.37
N SER A 82 4.02 4.15 1.75
CA SER A 82 5.09 4.37 0.77
C SER A 82 6.48 4.12 1.35
N ARG A 83 6.74 4.58 2.59
CA ARG A 83 8.04 4.35 3.27
C ARG A 83 8.27 2.87 3.53
N GLU A 84 7.26 2.16 3.99
CA GLU A 84 7.32 0.71 4.24
C GLU A 84 7.44 -0.09 2.93
N PHE A 85 6.76 0.34 1.87
CA PHE A 85 6.82 -0.28 0.56
C PHE A 85 8.20 -0.12 -0.10
N ASN A 86 8.79 1.08 -0.07
CA ASN A 86 10.11 1.32 -0.64
C ASN A 86 11.21 0.55 0.12
N GLN A 87 11.12 0.46 1.45
CA GLN A 87 12.03 -0.39 2.23
C GLN A 87 11.99 -1.86 1.79
N GLN A 88 10.80 -2.37 1.45
CA GLN A 88 10.64 -3.75 0.99
C GLN A 88 11.08 -3.95 -0.46
N GLY A 89 10.83 -2.99 -1.35
CA GLY A 89 11.36 -2.99 -2.72
C GLY A 89 12.90 -2.98 -2.75
N ILE A 90 13.51 -2.20 -1.86
CA ILE A 90 14.96 -2.19 -1.64
C ILE A 90 15.44 -3.55 -1.12
N VAL A 91 14.75 -4.16 -0.15
CA VAL A 91 15.12 -5.49 0.38
C VAL A 91 15.05 -6.56 -0.69
N ILE A 92 13.95 -6.64 -1.47
CA ILE A 92 13.82 -7.60 -2.59
C ILE A 92 14.93 -7.38 -3.63
N THR A 93 15.23 -6.12 -3.95
CA THR A 93 16.29 -5.75 -4.88
C THR A 93 17.66 -6.21 -4.36
N LEU A 94 17.97 -5.97 -3.08
CA LEU A 94 19.22 -6.39 -2.44
C LEU A 94 19.34 -7.92 -2.29
N GLU A 95 18.25 -8.61 -1.96
CA GLU A 95 18.23 -10.08 -1.91
C GLU A 95 18.40 -10.69 -3.30
N THR A 96 17.81 -10.07 -4.34
CA THR A 96 18.03 -10.46 -5.75
C THR A 96 19.47 -10.22 -6.16
N PHE A 97 20.06 -9.06 -5.86
CA PHE A 97 21.48 -8.77 -6.10
C PHE A 97 22.43 -9.67 -5.31
N LYS A 98 22.02 -10.23 -4.16
CA LYS A 98 22.78 -11.24 -3.42
C LYS A 98 22.62 -12.65 -4.02
N ALA A 99 21.45 -12.97 -4.56
CA ALA A 99 21.14 -14.27 -5.15
C ALA A 99 21.75 -14.46 -6.54
N THR A 100 21.86 -13.38 -7.32
CA THR A 100 22.73 -13.33 -8.51
C THR A 100 24.01 -12.61 -8.12
N GLY A 101 25.00 -13.35 -7.62
CA GLY A 101 26.35 -12.81 -7.40
C GLY A 101 26.87 -12.09 -8.66
N PRO A 102 27.85 -11.16 -8.54
CA PRO A 102 28.37 -10.44 -9.69
C PRO A 102 28.85 -11.45 -10.72
N SER A 103 28.11 -11.55 -11.83
CA SER A 103 28.58 -12.24 -13.01
C SER A 103 29.85 -11.51 -13.40
N SER A 104 31.00 -12.15 -13.21
CA SER A 104 32.26 -11.68 -13.76
C SER A 104 32.06 -11.57 -15.27
N ILE A 105 31.76 -10.36 -15.74
CA ILE A 105 32.07 -9.99 -17.12
C ILE A 105 33.59 -10.04 -17.17
N GLY A 106 34.07 -11.18 -17.68
CA GLY A 106 35.44 -11.36 -18.11
C GLY A 106 35.76 -10.25 -19.10
N LYS A 107 36.91 -9.62 -18.86
CA LYS A 107 37.61 -8.89 -19.90
C LYS A 107 38.06 -9.91 -20.94
N ASP A 108 37.67 -9.68 -22.18
CA ASP A 108 38.43 -10.05 -23.37
C ASP A 108 38.30 -8.91 -24.38
#